data_AF-A0A4Q3EBF5-F1
#
_entry.id   AF-A0A4Q3EBF5-F1
#
_cell.length_a   1.000
_cell.length_b   1.000
_cell.length_c   1.000
_cell.angle_alpha   90.00
_cell.angle_beta   90.00
_cell.angle_gamma   90.00
#
_symmetry.space_group_name_H-M   'P 1'
#
loop_
_entity.id
_entity.type
_entity.pdbx_description
1 polymer ?
#
loop_
_entity_poly.entity_id
_entity_poly.type
_entity_poly.pdbx_seq_one_letter_code
_entity_poly.pdbx_strand_id
1 'polypeptide(L)'
;MKQIYAPLHHIPKAIRQFAGLLGLMLFSFLAPVKSYGQNVLDMAGLDASVTVEAAYSIRKLSSSYSGPAITVRRVAGSPLTTDIGFTASGDLDTSALKTFAEPTGTVYVTKWYDQSGRGRDVAQTAPLKQPMIVNAGFIYYNDGRPAIWFDGASTGTTSKTLFNNFSSQVINYPVSLSIV
;
A
#
# COMPACT_ATOMS: atom_id res chain seq x y z
N MET A 1 35.47 13.58 83.16
CA MET A 1 34.20 14.03 82.57
C MET A 1 33.93 13.15 81.35
N LYS A 2 32.86 12.32 81.40
CA LYS A 2 32.57 11.21 80.47
C LYS A 2 32.31 11.70 79.04
N GLN A 3 32.99 11.14 78.04
CA GLN A 3 32.47 11.10 76.67
C GLN A 3 31.44 9.98 76.57
N ILE A 4 30.22 10.35 76.16
CA ILE A 4 29.08 9.44 76.00
C ILE A 4 28.97 9.14 74.51
N TYR A 5 29.27 7.90 74.12
CA TYR A 5 28.89 7.36 72.82
C TYR A 5 27.40 6.98 72.86
N ALA A 6 26.59 7.53 71.97
CA ALA A 6 25.22 7.07 71.71
C ALA A 6 25.17 6.23 70.42
N PRO A 7 24.41 5.12 70.39
CA PRO A 7 24.40 4.17 69.30
C PRO A 7 23.61 4.68 68.08
N LEU A 8 24.04 4.25 66.89
CA LEU A 8 23.42 4.51 65.60
C LEU A 8 21.97 3.96 65.59
N HIS A 9 20.98 4.82 65.85
CA HIS A 9 19.58 4.45 65.78
C HIS A 9 19.17 4.21 64.32
N HIS A 10 18.50 3.06 64.13
CA HIS A 10 17.88 2.58 62.90
C HIS A 10 17.22 3.68 62.06
N ILE A 11 17.63 3.77 60.80
CA ILE A 11 16.87 4.49 59.77
C ILE A 11 15.55 3.71 59.56
N PRO A 12 14.37 4.32 59.78
CA PRO A 12 13.10 3.65 59.53
C PRO A 12 12.98 3.27 58.05
N LYS A 13 12.57 2.03 57.77
CA LYS A 13 12.42 1.45 56.42
C LYS A 13 11.43 2.21 55.50
N ALA A 14 10.76 3.25 55.98
CA ALA A 14 9.81 4.05 55.21
C ALA A 14 10.48 4.98 54.18
N ILE A 15 11.81 5.13 54.18
CA ILE A 15 12.54 5.93 53.18
C ILE A 15 13.32 4.99 52.24
N ARG A 16 12.61 4.06 51.59
CA ARG A 16 13.15 3.28 50.45
C ARG A 16 12.20 3.22 49.25
N GLN A 17 11.17 4.07 49.21
CA GLN A 17 10.24 4.15 48.07
C GLN A 17 10.12 5.56 47.47
N PHE A 18 11.21 6.33 47.47
CA PHE A 18 11.31 7.57 46.68
C PHE A 18 12.63 7.69 45.94
N ALA A 19 13.14 6.56 45.42
CA ALA A 19 14.21 6.52 44.43
C ALA A 19 13.73 5.85 43.13
N GLY A 20 12.44 6.03 42.79
CA GLY A 20 11.79 5.32 41.69
C GLY A 20 10.81 6.17 40.88
N LEU A 21 11.05 7.48 40.75
CA LEU A 21 10.17 8.35 39.96
C LEU A 21 10.92 9.46 39.20
N LEU A 22 12.01 9.11 38.50
CA LEU A 22 12.59 9.98 37.47
C LEU A 22 13.22 9.18 36.32
N GLY A 23 12.50 8.16 35.83
CA GLY A 23 13.00 7.30 34.77
C GLY A 23 11.90 6.59 33.97
N LEU A 24 10.70 7.17 33.90
CA LEU A 24 9.56 6.57 33.20
C LEU A 24 8.89 7.55 32.23
N MET A 25 9.64 8.05 31.26
CA MET A 25 9.09 8.56 29.98
C MET A 25 10.15 8.48 28.88
N LEU A 26 10.63 7.27 28.56
CA LEU A 26 10.98 6.91 27.17
C LEU A 26 11.19 5.40 27.03
N PHE A 27 10.21 4.60 27.45
CA PHE A 27 10.05 3.29 26.81
C PHE A 27 9.43 3.57 25.45
N SER A 28 10.26 3.99 24.49
CA SER A 28 9.89 4.02 23.08
C SER A 28 9.38 2.64 22.75
N PHE A 29 8.09 2.52 22.53
CA PHE A 29 7.51 1.35 21.90
C PHE A 29 8.09 1.32 20.48
N LEU A 30 9.28 0.72 20.32
CA LEU A 30 9.83 0.39 19.02
C LEU A 30 9.08 -0.86 18.52
N ALA A 31 7.76 -0.73 18.35
CA ALA A 31 7.16 -1.42 17.24
C ALA A 31 7.88 -0.89 16.00
N PRO A 32 8.29 -1.73 15.03
CA PRO A 32 8.66 -1.22 13.74
C PRO A 32 7.42 -0.50 13.18
N VAL A 33 7.37 0.82 13.36
CA VAL A 33 6.51 1.64 12.52
C VAL A 33 7.13 1.42 11.16
N LYS A 34 6.43 0.68 10.29
CA LYS A 34 6.79 0.66 8.88
C LYS A 34 6.72 2.12 8.43
N SER A 35 7.87 2.76 8.34
CA SER A 35 8.01 4.08 7.75
C SER A 35 7.73 3.88 6.27
N TYR A 36 6.46 4.06 5.92
CA TYR A 36 5.98 4.10 4.56
C TYR A 36 6.41 5.45 3.98
N GLY A 37 7.71 5.59 3.72
CA GLY A 37 8.24 6.72 2.98
C GLY A 37 7.53 6.76 1.63
N GLN A 38 7.15 7.96 1.20
CA GLN A 38 6.52 8.13 -0.11
C GLN A 38 7.50 7.66 -1.20
N ASN A 39 7.01 6.86 -2.13
CA ASN A 39 7.72 6.55 -3.37
C ASN A 39 7.67 7.77 -4.30
N VAL A 40 8.83 8.16 -4.83
CA VAL A 40 8.90 9.10 -5.95
C VAL A 40 8.33 8.39 -7.18
N LEU A 41 7.34 8.99 -7.85
CA LEU A 41 6.75 8.41 -9.07
C LEU A 41 7.59 8.78 -10.31
N ASP A 42 8.89 8.48 -10.25
CA ASP A 42 9.91 8.83 -11.25
C ASP A 42 9.65 8.19 -12.61
N MET A 43 9.09 6.98 -12.64
CA MET A 43 8.71 6.32 -13.90
C MET A 43 7.49 6.98 -14.57
N ALA A 44 6.75 7.81 -13.82
CA ALA A 44 5.68 8.66 -14.36
C ALA A 44 6.16 10.10 -14.64
N GLY A 45 7.46 10.40 -14.48
CA GLY A 45 8.04 11.71 -14.70
C GLY A 45 7.79 12.71 -13.57
N LEU A 46 7.39 12.25 -12.38
CA LEU A 46 7.23 13.10 -11.19
C LEU A 46 8.48 13.04 -10.32
N ASP A 47 8.79 14.15 -9.66
CA ASP A 47 9.88 14.23 -8.69
C ASP A 47 9.37 14.10 -7.25
N ALA A 48 10.30 14.21 -6.29
CA ALA A 48 9.99 14.08 -4.87
C ALA A 48 9.21 15.27 -4.28
N SER A 49 9.00 16.36 -5.03
CA SER A 49 8.24 17.52 -4.57
C SER A 49 6.74 17.29 -4.61
N VAL A 50 6.27 16.36 -5.45
CA VAL A 50 4.86 16.01 -5.55
C VAL A 50 4.50 15.05 -4.43
N THR A 51 3.59 15.44 -3.55
CA THR A 51 3.01 14.52 -2.57
C THR A 51 1.83 13.78 -3.18
N VAL A 52 1.90 12.45 -3.20
CA VAL A 52 0.78 11.59 -3.64
C VAL A 52 0.19 10.83 -2.45
N GLU A 53 -1.13 10.82 -2.37
CA GLU A 53 -1.88 10.12 -1.32
C GLU A 53 -2.21 8.67 -1.69
N ALA A 54 -2.21 8.34 -2.99
CA ALA A 54 -2.29 7.00 -3.55
C ALA A 54 -1.88 7.04 -5.02
N ALA A 55 -1.35 5.93 -5.56
CA ALA A 55 -0.99 5.84 -6.97
C ALA A 55 -1.29 4.43 -7.52
N TYR A 56 -2.26 4.32 -8.41
CA TYR A 56 -2.68 3.05 -9.00
C TYR A 56 -2.37 3.00 -10.49
N SER A 57 -1.68 1.95 -10.89
CA SER A 57 -1.41 1.62 -12.28
C SER A 57 -1.09 0.13 -12.40
N ILE A 58 -1.39 -0.47 -13.55
CA ILE A 58 -0.87 -1.81 -13.91
C ILE A 58 0.48 -1.71 -14.63
N ARG A 59 1.03 -0.51 -14.72
CA ARG A 59 2.41 -0.19 -15.10
C ARG A 59 3.13 0.37 -13.88
N LYS A 60 4.43 0.16 -13.79
CA LYS A 60 5.25 0.62 -12.68
C LYS A 60 5.40 2.14 -12.75
N LEU A 61 5.08 2.83 -11.67
CA LEU A 61 5.10 4.29 -11.54
C LEU A 61 6.33 4.78 -10.79
N SER A 62 6.95 3.93 -9.98
CA SER A 62 8.14 4.25 -9.20
C SER A 62 9.20 3.16 -9.35
N SER A 63 10.44 3.55 -9.62
CA SER A 63 11.58 2.64 -9.63
C SER A 63 11.80 1.98 -8.26
N SER A 64 11.47 2.70 -7.19
CA SER A 64 11.59 2.25 -5.79
C SER A 64 10.47 1.31 -5.33
N TYR A 65 9.36 1.23 -6.07
CA TYR A 65 8.28 0.31 -5.75
C TYR A 65 8.70 -1.14 -6.03
N SER A 66 8.58 -2.03 -5.05
CA SER A 66 8.95 -3.46 -5.18
C SER A 66 7.75 -4.40 -5.08
N GLY A 67 6.53 -3.85 -4.95
CA GLY A 67 5.31 -4.64 -4.83
C GLY A 67 4.73 -5.10 -6.17
N PRO A 68 3.73 -5.99 -6.13
CA PRO A 68 2.97 -6.40 -7.30
C PRO A 68 2.09 -5.28 -7.87
N ALA A 69 1.60 -5.44 -9.10
CA ALA A 69 0.65 -4.52 -9.70
C ALA A 69 -0.77 -4.75 -9.19
N ILE A 70 -1.21 -6.02 -9.25
CA ILE A 70 -2.57 -6.46 -8.95
C ILE A 70 -2.58 -7.85 -8.34
N THR A 71 -3.60 -8.14 -7.52
CA THR A 71 -4.02 -9.51 -7.22
C THR A 71 -5.16 -9.88 -8.16
N VAL A 72 -5.08 -11.06 -8.75
CA VAL A 72 -6.09 -11.57 -9.67
C VAL A 72 -6.73 -12.85 -9.15
N ARG A 73 -7.94 -13.14 -9.60
CA ARG A 73 -8.72 -14.35 -9.33
C ARG A 73 -9.26 -14.94 -10.62
N ARG A 74 -9.20 -16.26 -10.75
CA ARG A 74 -9.89 -17.01 -11.80
C ARG A 74 -11.08 -17.79 -11.24
N VAL A 75 -11.94 -18.30 -12.12
CA VAL A 75 -13.18 -18.99 -11.72
C VAL A 75 -12.97 -20.44 -11.29
N ALA A 76 -11.93 -21.11 -11.81
CA ALA A 76 -11.62 -22.51 -11.55
C ALA A 76 -10.12 -22.78 -11.71
N GLY A 77 -9.66 -23.95 -11.25
CA GLY A 77 -8.25 -24.34 -11.25
C GLY A 77 -7.55 -24.12 -9.90
N SER A 78 -6.26 -24.44 -9.83
CA SER A 78 -5.41 -24.18 -8.65
C SER A 78 -4.03 -23.60 -9.05
N PRO A 79 -3.55 -22.51 -8.40
CA PRO A 79 -4.24 -21.71 -7.38
C PRO A 79 -5.39 -20.89 -7.96
N LEU A 80 -6.35 -20.46 -7.12
CA LEU A 80 -7.47 -19.61 -7.55
C LEU A 80 -7.13 -18.11 -7.61
N THR A 81 -6.04 -17.72 -6.97
CA THR A 81 -5.57 -16.33 -6.91
C THR A 81 -4.05 -16.27 -7.01
N THR A 82 -3.53 -15.20 -7.60
CA THR A 82 -2.11 -14.89 -7.58
C THR A 82 -1.91 -13.38 -7.68
N ASP A 83 -0.75 -12.90 -7.25
CA ASP A 83 -0.30 -11.57 -7.62
C ASP A 83 0.34 -11.59 -9.01
N ILE A 84 0.16 -10.50 -9.76
CA ILE A 84 0.83 -10.24 -11.03
C ILE A 84 1.68 -8.98 -10.86
N GLY A 85 2.96 -9.12 -11.16
CA GLY A 85 3.95 -8.05 -11.06
C GLY A 85 4.21 -7.32 -12.36
N PHE A 86 5.37 -6.68 -12.42
CA PHE A 86 5.85 -5.95 -13.59
C PHE A 86 7.03 -6.69 -14.24
N THR A 87 7.21 -6.47 -15.54
CA THR A 87 8.45 -6.78 -16.24
C THR A 87 9.58 -5.82 -15.80
N ALA A 88 10.82 -6.10 -16.21
CA ALA A 88 11.96 -5.22 -15.94
C ALA A 88 11.76 -3.79 -16.50
N SER A 89 10.98 -3.63 -17.57
CA SER A 89 10.64 -2.34 -18.19
C SER A 89 9.48 -1.62 -17.49
N GLY A 90 8.88 -2.22 -16.46
CA GLY A 90 7.74 -1.66 -15.73
C GLY A 90 6.38 -1.89 -16.40
N ASP A 91 6.29 -2.72 -17.42
CA ASP A 91 5.00 -3.16 -17.98
C ASP A 91 4.36 -4.25 -17.11
N LEU A 92 3.05 -4.45 -17.20
CA LEU A 92 2.39 -5.61 -16.58
C LEU A 92 3.03 -6.91 -17.12
N ASP A 93 3.33 -7.87 -16.24
CA ASP A 93 3.77 -9.20 -16.67
C ASP A 93 2.60 -9.99 -17.28
N THR A 94 2.36 -9.73 -18.56
CA THR A 94 1.32 -10.41 -19.34
C THR A 94 1.59 -11.90 -19.57
N SER A 95 2.84 -12.35 -19.44
CA SER A 95 3.21 -13.76 -19.54
C SER A 95 2.74 -14.51 -18.29
N ALA A 96 3.03 -13.98 -17.10
CA ALA A 96 2.51 -14.51 -15.84
C ALA A 96 0.98 -14.47 -15.81
N LEU A 97 0.36 -13.37 -16.28
CA LEU A 97 -1.09 -13.24 -16.34
C LEU A 97 -1.73 -14.29 -17.26
N LYS A 98 -1.19 -14.51 -18.46
CA LYS A 98 -1.69 -15.54 -19.40
C LYS A 98 -1.50 -16.96 -18.85
N THR A 99 -0.37 -17.22 -18.21
CA THR A 99 -0.10 -18.51 -17.57
C THR A 99 -1.14 -18.81 -16.49
N PHE A 100 -1.43 -17.82 -15.64
CA PHE A 100 -2.46 -17.95 -14.61
C PHE A 100 -3.87 -18.09 -15.19
N ALA A 101 -4.16 -17.35 -16.27
CA ALA A 101 -5.46 -17.38 -16.93
C ALA A 101 -5.78 -18.75 -17.56
N GLU A 102 -4.79 -19.57 -17.90
CA GLU A 102 -4.96 -20.77 -18.74
C GLU A 102 -5.51 -20.43 -20.15
N PRO A 103 -5.48 -21.36 -21.12
CA PRO A 103 -5.81 -21.05 -22.52
C PRO A 103 -7.18 -20.41 -22.76
N THR A 104 -8.17 -20.73 -21.92
CA THR A 104 -9.56 -20.26 -22.07
C THR A 104 -10.13 -19.65 -20.80
N GLY A 105 -9.32 -19.36 -19.78
CA GLY A 105 -9.85 -18.88 -18.52
C GLY A 105 -10.19 -17.39 -18.53
N THR A 106 -11.01 -17.02 -17.55
CA THR A 106 -11.44 -15.65 -17.30
C THR A 106 -10.87 -15.20 -15.96
N VAL A 107 -10.28 -14.01 -15.95
CA VAL A 107 -9.52 -13.49 -14.80
C VAL A 107 -10.03 -12.12 -14.41
N TYR A 108 -10.28 -11.98 -13.12
CA TYR A 108 -10.79 -10.78 -12.46
C TYR A 108 -9.73 -10.18 -11.55
N VAL A 109 -9.76 -8.87 -11.35
CA VAL A 109 -8.87 -8.16 -10.42
C VAL A 109 -9.56 -8.05 -9.07
N THR A 110 -8.91 -8.58 -8.03
CA THR A 110 -9.42 -8.52 -6.65
C THR A 110 -8.79 -7.41 -5.84
N LYS A 111 -7.55 -7.03 -6.19
CA LYS A 111 -6.81 -5.94 -5.55
C LYS A 111 -5.96 -5.19 -6.57
N TRP A 112 -5.90 -3.88 -6.44
CA TRP A 112 -4.95 -2.99 -7.10
C TRP A 112 -4.04 -2.36 -6.07
N TYR A 113 -2.74 -2.64 -6.17
CA TYR A 113 -1.79 -2.19 -5.18
C TYR A 113 -1.41 -0.70 -5.36
N ASP A 114 -1.24 -0.03 -4.22
CA ASP A 114 -0.83 1.36 -4.16
C ASP A 114 0.69 1.50 -4.29
N GLN A 115 1.13 2.18 -5.35
CA GLN A 115 2.53 2.41 -5.67
C GLN A 115 3.09 3.67 -5.00
N SER A 116 2.28 4.46 -4.29
CA SER A 116 2.71 5.70 -3.62
C SER A 116 3.62 5.48 -2.42
N GLY A 117 3.69 4.24 -1.93
CA GLY A 117 4.37 3.91 -0.69
C GLY A 117 3.48 3.99 0.55
N ARG A 118 2.23 4.50 0.46
CA ARG A 118 1.32 4.69 1.62
C ARG A 118 0.48 3.46 1.98
N GLY A 119 0.55 2.40 1.19
CA GLY A 119 -0.14 1.12 1.46
C GLY A 119 -1.66 1.21 1.36
N ARG A 120 -2.20 2.13 0.57
CA ARG A 120 -3.64 2.31 0.38
C ARG A 120 -4.17 1.46 -0.76
N ASP A 121 -3.96 0.15 -0.72
CA ASP A 121 -4.42 -0.75 -1.77
C ASP A 121 -5.95 -0.69 -1.94
N VAL A 122 -6.44 -0.79 -3.18
CA VAL A 122 -7.87 -0.89 -3.48
C VAL A 122 -8.23 -2.36 -3.62
N ALA A 123 -9.22 -2.84 -2.87
CA ALA A 123 -9.72 -4.20 -2.98
C ALA A 123 -11.22 -4.23 -3.31
N GLN A 124 -11.62 -5.18 -4.15
CA GLN A 124 -13.02 -5.50 -4.40
C GLN A 124 -13.28 -6.95 -4.02
N THR A 125 -13.85 -7.16 -2.85
CA THR A 125 -14.04 -8.49 -2.27
C THR A 125 -15.26 -9.22 -2.84
N ALA A 126 -16.26 -8.49 -3.36
CA ALA A 126 -17.46 -9.08 -3.93
C ALA A 126 -17.19 -9.59 -5.36
N PRO A 127 -17.26 -10.92 -5.62
CA PRO A 127 -16.89 -11.49 -6.93
C PRO A 127 -17.63 -10.87 -8.12
N LEU A 128 -18.91 -10.51 -7.94
CA LEU A 128 -19.75 -9.92 -8.98
C LEU A 128 -19.43 -8.44 -9.28
N LYS A 129 -18.57 -7.80 -8.48
CA LYS A 129 -18.14 -6.40 -8.69
C LYS A 129 -16.68 -6.29 -9.10
N GLN A 130 -15.97 -7.41 -9.17
CA GLN A 130 -14.55 -7.42 -9.54
C GLN A 130 -14.41 -7.15 -11.04
N PRO A 131 -13.61 -6.17 -11.45
CA PRO A 131 -13.40 -5.89 -12.86
C PRO A 131 -12.59 -7.02 -13.51
N MET A 132 -12.71 -7.15 -14.82
CA MET A 132 -12.06 -8.21 -15.60
C MET A 132 -10.77 -7.71 -16.23
N ILE A 133 -9.80 -8.60 -16.44
CA ILE A 133 -8.55 -8.29 -17.18
C ILE A 133 -8.23 -9.32 -18.27
N VAL A 134 -8.75 -10.54 -18.13
CA VAL A 134 -8.70 -11.57 -19.19
C VAL A 134 -10.09 -12.13 -19.40
N ASN A 135 -10.51 -12.24 -20.66
CA ASN A 135 -11.73 -12.91 -21.08
C ASN A 135 -11.39 -14.05 -22.05
N ALA A 136 -11.75 -15.28 -21.70
CA ALA A 136 -11.50 -16.47 -22.52
C ALA A 136 -10.04 -16.57 -23.04
N GLY A 137 -9.06 -16.30 -22.18
CA GLY A 137 -7.63 -16.32 -22.53
C GLY A 137 -7.10 -15.03 -23.22
N PHE A 138 -7.97 -14.10 -23.59
CA PHE A 138 -7.59 -12.84 -24.21
C PHE A 138 -7.49 -11.72 -23.17
N ILE A 139 -6.30 -11.09 -23.09
CA ILE A 139 -6.11 -9.89 -22.26
C ILE A 139 -6.88 -8.73 -22.88
N TYR A 140 -7.53 -7.91 -22.04
CA TYR A 140 -8.09 -6.65 -22.48
C TYR A 140 -6.98 -5.65 -22.81
N TYR A 141 -7.08 -5.01 -23.97
CA TYR A 141 -6.19 -3.94 -24.38
C TYR A 141 -6.98 -2.65 -24.61
N ASN A 142 -6.31 -1.53 -24.40
CA ASN A 142 -6.72 -0.25 -24.90
C ASN A 142 -5.48 0.52 -25.39
N ASP A 143 -5.59 1.17 -26.54
CA ASP A 143 -4.49 1.88 -27.19
C ASP A 143 -3.20 1.03 -27.27
N GLY A 144 -3.38 -0.26 -27.56
CA GLY A 144 -2.30 -1.24 -27.67
C GLY A 144 -1.67 -1.69 -26.35
N ARG A 145 -2.26 -1.33 -25.20
CA ARG A 145 -1.73 -1.59 -23.86
C ARG A 145 -2.69 -2.43 -23.02
N PRO A 146 -2.20 -3.39 -22.21
CA PRO A 146 -3.07 -4.12 -21.28
C PRO A 146 -3.89 -3.17 -20.41
N ALA A 147 -5.16 -3.51 -20.16
CA ALA A 147 -6.12 -2.68 -19.46
C ALA A 147 -7.06 -3.51 -18.58
N ILE A 148 -7.51 -2.92 -17.48
CA ILE A 148 -8.60 -3.47 -16.65
C ILE A 148 -9.93 -3.01 -17.27
N TRP A 149 -10.83 -3.96 -17.50
CA TRP A 149 -12.18 -3.70 -18.00
C TRP A 149 -13.18 -3.63 -16.84
N PHE A 150 -13.83 -2.46 -16.70
CA PHE A 150 -14.89 -2.22 -15.72
C PHE A 150 -16.24 -2.28 -16.43
N ASP A 151 -17.18 -3.07 -15.90
CA ASP A 151 -18.50 -3.34 -16.49
C ASP A 151 -19.53 -2.20 -16.33
N GLY A 152 -19.10 -1.04 -15.81
CA GLY A 152 -19.95 0.12 -15.56
C GLY A 152 -20.67 0.13 -14.19
N ALA A 153 -20.58 -0.94 -13.39
CA ALA A 153 -21.10 -0.95 -12.02
C ALA A 153 -20.11 -0.26 -11.06
N SER A 154 -20.16 1.07 -11.05
CA SER A 154 -19.59 2.00 -10.05
C SER A 154 -18.58 1.39 -9.08
N THR A 155 -17.29 1.52 -9.38
CA THR A 155 -16.26 1.45 -8.34
C THR A 155 -16.54 2.58 -7.35
N GLY A 156 -16.84 2.21 -6.11
CA GLY A 156 -17.29 3.09 -5.03
C GLY A 156 -16.19 4.00 -4.49
N THR A 157 -15.62 4.84 -5.34
CA THR A 157 -14.81 5.99 -4.94
C THR A 157 -15.16 7.14 -5.86
N THR A 158 -15.53 8.29 -5.30
CA THR A 158 -15.78 9.56 -5.98
C THR A 158 -14.63 9.90 -6.92
N SER A 159 -14.74 9.49 -8.18
CA SER A 159 -13.75 9.71 -9.24
C SER A 159 -14.40 9.53 -10.61
N LYS A 160 -15.63 10.04 -10.75
CA LYS A 160 -16.43 10.08 -12.00
C LYS A 160 -15.81 10.99 -13.08
N THR A 161 -14.52 11.31 -12.97
CA THR A 161 -13.73 12.14 -13.89
C THR A 161 -12.36 11.52 -14.23
N LEU A 162 -12.16 10.20 -14.07
CA LEU A 162 -10.84 9.55 -14.26
C LEU A 162 -10.70 8.58 -15.45
N PHE A 163 -11.65 8.50 -16.38
CA PHE A 163 -11.59 7.44 -17.42
C PHE A 163 -11.85 7.89 -18.84
N ASN A 164 -11.32 9.05 -19.25
CA ASN A 164 -11.42 9.49 -20.65
C ASN A 164 -10.10 9.51 -21.43
N ASN A 165 -8.98 9.05 -20.86
CA ASN A 165 -7.77 8.78 -21.63
C ASN A 165 -7.02 7.60 -21.00
N PHE A 166 -6.74 6.59 -21.80
CA PHE A 166 -6.04 5.38 -21.39
C PHE A 166 -4.54 5.65 -21.20
N SER A 167 -4.17 6.12 -20.02
CA SER A 167 -2.89 5.82 -19.37
C SER A 167 -2.93 6.46 -17.99
N SER A 168 -2.89 5.65 -16.92
CA SER A 168 -2.43 6.01 -15.57
C SER A 168 -2.49 7.50 -15.24
N GLN A 169 -3.47 8.00 -14.48
CA GLN A 169 -3.30 9.05 -13.47
C GLN A 169 -4.55 9.12 -12.57
N VAL A 170 -4.39 8.81 -11.28
CA VAL A 170 -5.24 9.39 -10.24
C VAL A 170 -4.42 10.45 -9.53
N ILE A 171 -4.54 11.69 -10.00
CA ILE A 171 -4.01 12.88 -9.30
C ILE A 171 -5.04 13.26 -8.23
N ASN A 172 -4.68 13.17 -6.96
CA ASN A 172 -5.40 13.92 -5.93
C ASN A 172 -4.59 15.18 -5.61
N TYR A 173 -5.16 16.35 -5.91
CA TYR A 173 -4.62 17.64 -5.52
C TYR A 173 -4.45 17.73 -3.99
N PRO A 174 -3.32 18.19 -3.45
CA PRO A 174 -3.30 18.66 -2.08
C PRO A 174 -4.14 19.94 -2.00
N VAL A 175 -5.09 19.99 -1.08
CA VAL A 175 -5.80 21.23 -0.75
C VAL A 175 -4.75 22.20 -0.23
N SER A 176 -4.34 23.17 -1.04
CA SER A 176 -3.60 24.34 -0.56
C SER A 176 -4.54 25.11 0.35
N LEU A 177 -4.35 24.97 1.66
CA LEU A 177 -4.92 25.90 2.62
C LEU A 177 -4.13 27.21 2.53
N SER A 178 -4.47 28.05 1.55
CA SER A 178 -4.13 29.47 1.60
C SER A 178 -5.11 30.13 2.55
N ILE A 179 -4.70 30.28 3.81
CA ILE A 179 -5.31 31.25 4.72
C ILE A 179 -5.01 32.63 4.11
N VAL A 180 -6.05 33.32 3.66
CA VAL A 180 -6.11 34.78 3.77
C VAL A 180 -6.58 35.09 5.18
#